data_AF-A0A5N7XCR4-F1
#
_entry.id   AF-A0A5N7XCR4-F1
#
_cell.length_a   1.000
_cell.length_b   1.000
_cell.length_c   1.000
_cell.angle_alpha   90.00
_cell.angle_beta   90.00
_cell.angle_gamma   90.00
#
_symmetry.space_group_name_H-M   'P 1'
#
loop_
_entity.id
_entity.type
_entity.pdbx_description
1 polymer ?
#
loop_
_entity_poly.entity_id
_entity_poly.type
_entity_poly.pdbx_seq_one_letter_code
_entity_poly.pdbx_strand_id
1 'polypeptide(L)'
;MSEIASVADLCGQNLPGFDATTDYWQATVTEAELSQSPLPPYAKSYPARLPDGRYLLLPLRGMPTADGSAPDRCVASLIANQASMQVVEELALHMAQAAGAHDFDAVIGLPTLGLAFAPLVARHLGHSRYVPLGYSRKYWYRDELSEPVSSITTPGKGKLLYVDPNQLGLIAGKRVLVVDDAVSSGTTMVSGLKLLERCGAHVAAIAVAMRQGMQWQQKLVRADGSAIPVVAAYDCPRMERRADGWWPESL
;
A
#
# COMPACT_ATOMS: atom_id res chain seq x y z
N MET A 1 50.41 -11.86 -1.52
CA MET A 1 49.20 -12.69 -1.61
C MET A 1 48.01 -11.75 -1.64
N SER A 2 47.45 -11.48 -2.82
CA SER A 2 46.30 -10.57 -2.94
C SER A 2 45.02 -11.33 -2.56
N GLU A 3 44.29 -10.80 -1.58
CA GLU A 3 42.91 -11.22 -1.30
C GLU A 3 42.08 -10.99 -2.57
N ILE A 4 41.51 -12.07 -3.10
CA ILE A 4 40.51 -12.00 -4.16
C ILE A 4 39.23 -11.56 -3.47
N ALA A 5 38.79 -10.32 -3.75
CA ALA A 5 37.50 -9.82 -3.32
C ALA A 5 36.39 -10.79 -3.76
N SER A 6 35.55 -11.24 -2.82
CA SER A 6 34.42 -12.10 -3.14
C SER A 6 33.50 -11.37 -4.13
N VAL A 7 33.31 -11.94 -5.32
CA VAL A 7 32.33 -11.44 -6.30
C VAL A 7 30.97 -11.48 -5.62
N ALA A 8 30.32 -10.33 -5.50
CA ALA A 8 28.97 -10.26 -4.95
C ALA A 8 28.03 -11.12 -5.82
N ASP A 9 27.30 -12.04 -5.21
CA ASP A 9 26.26 -12.80 -5.88
C ASP A 9 25.12 -11.85 -6.27
N LEU A 10 25.10 -11.46 -7.55
CA LEU A 10 24.08 -10.58 -8.13
C LEU A 10 22.85 -11.36 -8.61
N CYS A 11 22.82 -12.69 -8.47
CA CYS A 11 21.70 -13.51 -8.92
C CYS A 11 20.42 -13.23 -8.11
N GLY A 12 20.56 -12.83 -6.83
CA GLY A 12 19.43 -12.43 -5.97
C GLY A 12 18.41 -13.53 -5.67
N GLN A 13 18.61 -14.75 -6.19
CA GLN A 13 17.66 -15.87 -6.11
C GLN A 13 17.66 -16.60 -4.76
N ASN A 14 18.62 -16.31 -3.88
CA ASN A 14 18.82 -17.01 -2.61
C ASN A 14 18.68 -16.08 -1.38
N LEU A 15 17.59 -15.30 -1.31
CA LEU A 15 17.26 -14.58 -0.08
C LEU A 15 16.63 -15.58 0.93
N PRO A 16 17.22 -15.80 2.12
CA PRO A 16 16.70 -16.75 3.08
C PRO A 16 15.26 -16.40 3.52
N GLY A 17 14.36 -17.38 3.46
CA GLY A 17 13.01 -17.26 4.01
C GLY A 17 11.98 -16.56 3.09
N PHE A 18 12.33 -16.27 1.84
CA PHE A 18 11.45 -15.55 0.91
C PHE A 18 11.52 -16.14 -0.50
N ASP A 19 10.35 -16.47 -1.07
CA ASP A 19 10.29 -16.78 -2.50
C ASP A 19 10.66 -15.54 -3.33
N ALA A 20 11.30 -15.78 -4.49
CA ALA A 20 11.50 -14.75 -5.50
C ALA A 20 10.14 -14.14 -5.89
N THR A 21 10.08 -12.82 -5.99
CA THR A 21 8.84 -12.10 -6.32
C THR A 21 8.49 -12.11 -7.80
N THR A 22 9.40 -12.57 -8.66
CA THR A 22 9.33 -12.38 -10.12
C THR A 22 8.02 -12.85 -10.74
N ASP A 23 7.46 -13.97 -10.25
CA ASP A 23 6.23 -14.56 -10.79
C ASP A 23 4.97 -14.10 -10.04
N TYR A 24 5.13 -13.41 -8.91
CA TYR A 24 4.00 -12.85 -8.17
C TYR A 24 3.49 -11.57 -8.82
N TRP A 25 2.19 -11.31 -8.65
CA TRP A 25 1.51 -10.09 -9.14
C TRP A 25 1.51 -9.91 -10.66
N GLN A 26 1.70 -11.00 -11.42
CA GLN A 26 1.76 -10.93 -12.89
C GLN A 26 0.41 -11.19 -13.55
N ALA A 27 -0.50 -11.89 -12.87
CA ALA A 27 -1.86 -12.15 -13.35
C ALA A 27 -2.85 -12.26 -12.19
N THR A 28 -4.13 -12.01 -12.51
CA THR A 28 -5.26 -12.45 -11.71
C THR A 28 -5.82 -13.73 -12.32
N VAL A 29 -6.29 -14.64 -11.47
CA VAL A 29 -6.69 -15.99 -11.88
C VAL A 29 -8.06 -16.34 -11.33
N THR A 30 -8.78 -17.24 -12.00
CA THR A 30 -10.00 -17.84 -11.47
C THR A 30 -9.67 -18.86 -10.37
N GLU A 31 -10.68 -19.27 -9.60
CA GLU A 31 -10.49 -20.31 -8.56
C GLU A 31 -9.96 -21.63 -9.15
N ALA A 32 -10.40 -22.00 -10.36
CA ALA A 32 -9.96 -23.21 -11.05
C ALA A 32 -8.48 -23.16 -11.50
N GLU A 33 -7.93 -21.97 -11.65
CA GLU A 33 -6.54 -21.73 -12.07
C GLU A 33 -5.58 -21.53 -10.87
N LEU A 34 -6.11 -21.47 -9.65
CA LEU A 34 -5.27 -21.36 -8.46
C LEU A 34 -4.38 -22.60 -8.30
N SER A 35 -3.08 -22.36 -8.08
CA SER A 35 -2.11 -23.40 -7.77
C SER A 35 -2.20 -23.92 -6.32
N GLN A 36 -3.09 -23.36 -5.50
CA GLN A 36 -3.30 -23.72 -4.10
C GLN A 36 -4.76 -23.53 -3.66
N SER A 37 -5.12 -24.11 -2.51
CA SER A 37 -6.43 -23.91 -1.87
C SER A 37 -6.69 -22.41 -1.58
N PRO A 38 -7.91 -21.89 -1.83
CA PRO A 38 -8.31 -20.57 -1.40
C PRO A 38 -8.58 -20.47 0.11
N LEU A 39 -8.62 -21.62 0.81
CA LEU A 39 -8.84 -21.73 2.25
C LEU A 39 -7.54 -22.09 3.00
N PRO A 40 -7.36 -21.63 4.25
CA PRO A 40 -6.20 -21.98 5.07
C PRO A 40 -6.18 -23.49 5.42
N PRO A 41 -5.03 -24.04 5.85
CA PRO A 41 -3.75 -23.35 6.09
C PRO A 41 -3.04 -22.93 4.80
N TYR A 42 -2.43 -21.75 4.82
CA TYR A 42 -1.59 -21.27 3.72
C TYR A 42 -0.13 -21.63 3.94
N ALA A 43 0.60 -21.92 2.87
CA ALA A 43 2.02 -22.26 2.93
C ALA A 43 2.92 -21.04 2.70
N LYS A 44 3.00 -20.57 1.46
CA LYS A 44 3.91 -19.47 1.06
C LYS A 44 3.21 -18.25 0.48
N SER A 45 1.95 -18.40 0.09
CA SER A 45 1.21 -17.33 -0.56
C SER A 45 -0.24 -17.29 -0.09
N TYR A 46 -0.87 -16.14 -0.25
CA TYR A 46 -2.25 -15.87 0.08
C TYR A 46 -3.03 -15.55 -1.20
N PRO A 47 -4.11 -16.29 -1.51
CA PRO A 47 -4.96 -16.00 -2.66
C PRO A 47 -5.97 -14.92 -2.25
N ALA A 48 -5.64 -13.66 -2.53
CA ALA A 48 -6.52 -12.54 -2.21
C ALA A 48 -7.67 -12.48 -3.21
N ARG A 49 -8.91 -12.59 -2.72
CA ARG A 49 -10.11 -12.53 -3.57
C ARG A 49 -10.44 -11.09 -3.94
N LEU A 50 -10.63 -10.83 -5.23
CA LEU A 50 -11.03 -9.55 -5.81
C LEU A 50 -12.57 -9.43 -5.87
N PRO A 51 -13.12 -8.22 -6.08
CA PRO A 51 -14.56 -7.98 -6.09
C PRO A 51 -15.30 -8.71 -7.22
N ASP A 52 -14.61 -9.00 -8.32
CA ASP A 52 -15.15 -9.77 -9.46
C ASP A 52 -15.06 -11.30 -9.28
N GLY A 53 -14.56 -11.76 -8.13
CA GLY A 53 -14.42 -13.17 -7.80
C GLY A 53 -13.13 -13.83 -8.27
N ARG A 54 -12.27 -13.13 -9.05
CA ARG A 54 -10.92 -13.60 -9.35
C ARG A 54 -10.02 -13.48 -8.12
N TYR A 55 -8.82 -14.01 -8.23
CA TYR A 55 -7.81 -14.03 -7.18
C TYR A 55 -6.51 -13.42 -7.66
N LEU A 56 -5.87 -12.67 -6.77
CA LEU A 56 -4.48 -12.24 -6.89
C LEU A 56 -3.63 -13.03 -5.90
N LEU A 57 -2.66 -13.79 -6.40
CA LEU A 57 -1.75 -14.55 -5.52
C LEU A 57 -0.68 -13.62 -4.95
N LEU A 58 -0.61 -13.53 -3.62
CA LEU A 58 0.30 -12.64 -2.90
C LEU A 58 1.33 -13.45 -2.11
N PRO A 59 2.63 -13.14 -2.18
CA PRO A 59 3.62 -13.81 -1.34
C PRO A 59 3.43 -13.40 0.13
N LEU A 60 3.47 -14.39 1.02
CA LEU A 60 3.49 -14.18 2.47
C LEU A 60 4.88 -13.81 2.94
N ARG A 61 4.96 -12.79 3.79
CA ARG A 61 6.20 -12.27 4.37
C ARG A 61 6.17 -12.39 5.87
N GLY A 62 7.11 -13.15 6.43
CA GLY A 62 7.31 -13.22 7.88
C GLY A 62 7.64 -11.85 8.45
N MET A 63 6.97 -11.49 9.55
CA MET A 63 7.29 -10.27 10.28
C MET A 63 8.56 -10.50 11.10
N PRO A 64 9.52 -9.55 11.11
CA PRO A 64 10.72 -9.68 11.93
C PRO A 64 10.37 -9.79 13.42
N THR A 65 11.01 -10.72 14.12
CA THR A 65 10.97 -10.85 15.58
C THR A 65 12.15 -10.09 16.20
N ALA A 66 11.98 -9.59 17.42
CA ALA A 66 13.02 -8.79 18.08
C ALA A 66 14.30 -9.58 18.38
N ASP A 67 14.18 -10.89 18.58
CA ASP A 67 15.27 -11.82 18.88
C ASP A 67 15.83 -12.52 17.63
N GLY A 68 15.30 -12.22 16.44
CA GLY A 68 15.72 -12.85 15.18
C GLY A 68 15.28 -14.30 15.02
N SER A 69 14.41 -14.80 15.89
CA SER A 69 13.78 -16.12 15.77
C SER A 69 12.90 -16.22 14.51
N ALA A 70 12.47 -17.44 14.19
CA ALA A 70 11.54 -17.65 13.06
C ALA A 70 10.24 -16.86 13.28
N PRO A 71 9.67 -16.24 12.24
CA PRO A 71 8.46 -15.45 12.35
C PRO A 71 7.28 -16.32 12.81
N ASP A 72 6.59 -15.86 13.84
CA ASP A 72 5.31 -16.40 14.33
C ASP A 72 4.10 -15.68 13.69
N ARG A 73 4.34 -14.51 13.10
CA ARG A 73 3.38 -13.71 12.33
C ARG A 73 3.86 -13.47 10.90
N CYS A 74 2.93 -13.43 9.96
CA CYS A 74 3.24 -13.04 8.59
C CYS A 74 2.10 -12.24 7.96
N VAL A 75 2.40 -11.60 6.84
CA VAL A 75 1.45 -10.78 6.08
C VAL A 75 1.62 -10.97 4.58
N ALA A 76 0.53 -10.89 3.82
CA ALA A 76 0.60 -10.81 2.37
C ALA A 76 1.25 -9.49 1.93
N SER A 77 2.01 -9.50 0.84
CA SER A 77 2.70 -8.32 0.32
C SER A 77 2.32 -8.02 -1.13
N LEU A 78 2.30 -6.73 -1.47
CA LEU A 78 2.19 -6.19 -2.81
C LEU A 78 3.33 -5.20 -3.01
N ILE A 79 4.02 -5.29 -4.14
CA ILE A 79 4.95 -4.24 -4.58
C ILE A 79 4.45 -3.75 -5.93
N ALA A 80 3.67 -2.67 -5.93
CA ALA A 80 2.88 -2.25 -7.08
C ALA A 80 3.70 -2.01 -8.36
N ASN A 81 4.93 -1.49 -8.22
CA ASN A 81 5.81 -1.24 -9.36
C ASN A 81 6.60 -2.47 -9.85
N GLN A 82 6.36 -3.64 -9.26
CA GLN A 82 6.83 -4.95 -9.75
C GLN A 82 5.68 -5.79 -10.34
N ALA A 83 4.42 -5.37 -10.13
CA ALA A 83 3.25 -6.05 -10.69
C ALA A 83 3.13 -5.77 -12.19
N SER A 84 2.48 -6.68 -12.92
CA SER A 84 2.18 -6.44 -14.33
C SER A 84 1.25 -5.24 -14.50
N MET A 85 1.38 -4.54 -15.63
CA MET A 85 0.52 -3.39 -15.93
C MET A 85 -0.96 -3.78 -15.88
N GLN A 86 -1.30 -4.98 -16.36
CA GLN A 86 -2.66 -5.52 -16.32
C GLN A 86 -3.17 -5.63 -14.87
N VAL A 87 -2.39 -6.22 -13.97
CA VAL A 87 -2.79 -6.33 -12.55
C VAL A 87 -2.96 -4.94 -11.93
N VAL A 88 -2.05 -4.01 -12.21
CA VAL A 88 -2.15 -2.64 -11.69
C VAL A 88 -3.42 -1.93 -12.20
N GLU A 89 -3.76 -2.07 -13.48
CA GLU A 89 -4.98 -1.52 -14.08
C GLU A 89 -6.25 -2.14 -13.49
N GLU A 90 -6.29 -3.46 -13.32
CA GLU A 90 -7.43 -4.16 -12.72
C GLU A 90 -7.66 -3.74 -11.26
N LEU A 91 -6.60 -3.66 -10.46
CA LEU A 91 -6.69 -3.19 -9.08
C LEU A 91 -7.13 -1.73 -9.01
N ALA A 92 -6.58 -0.85 -9.88
CA ALA A 92 -6.99 0.55 -9.95
C ALA A 92 -8.46 0.72 -10.32
N LEU A 93 -8.99 -0.13 -11.22
CA LEU A 93 -10.41 -0.12 -11.57
C LEU A 93 -11.28 -0.49 -10.35
N HIS A 94 -10.93 -1.54 -9.60
CA HIS A 94 -11.66 -1.89 -8.38
C HIS A 94 -11.60 -0.80 -7.31
N MET A 95 -10.44 -0.18 -7.13
CA MET A 95 -10.28 0.97 -6.24
C MET A 95 -11.18 2.13 -6.65
N ALA A 96 -11.22 2.47 -7.94
CA ALA A 96 -12.05 3.54 -8.48
C ALA A 96 -13.55 3.24 -8.33
N GLN A 97 -13.98 2.02 -8.64
CA GLN A 97 -15.38 1.59 -8.46
C GLN A 97 -15.83 1.74 -7.02
N ALA A 98 -15.02 1.32 -6.06
CA ALA A 98 -15.34 1.46 -4.64
C ALA A 98 -15.32 2.93 -4.18
N ALA A 99 -14.37 3.74 -4.70
CA ALA A 99 -14.26 5.15 -4.38
C ALA A 99 -15.43 6.00 -4.94
N GLY A 100 -16.07 5.55 -6.03
CA GLY A 100 -17.18 6.26 -6.68
C GLY A 100 -18.42 6.47 -5.81
N ALA A 101 -18.52 5.80 -4.66
CA ALA A 101 -19.57 6.03 -3.66
C ALA A 101 -19.33 7.30 -2.81
N HIS A 102 -18.19 7.98 -2.98
CA HIS A 102 -17.80 9.16 -2.22
C HIS A 102 -17.68 10.39 -3.13
N ASP A 103 -18.04 11.55 -2.58
CA ASP A 103 -17.93 12.84 -3.27
C ASP A 103 -16.59 13.52 -2.96
N PHE A 104 -15.82 13.86 -4.01
CA PHE A 104 -14.52 14.53 -3.94
C PHE A 104 -14.22 15.33 -5.23
N ASP A 105 -13.40 16.37 -5.12
CA ASP A 105 -13.01 17.26 -6.22
C ASP A 105 -11.68 16.85 -6.88
N ALA A 106 -10.78 16.21 -6.12
CA ALA A 106 -9.42 15.90 -6.55
C ALA A 106 -8.89 14.58 -5.98
N VAL A 107 -8.01 13.94 -6.75
CA VAL A 107 -7.31 12.70 -6.35
C VAL A 107 -5.87 13.02 -5.96
N ILE A 108 -5.46 12.54 -4.79
CA ILE A 108 -4.10 12.68 -4.24
C ILE A 108 -3.41 11.32 -4.27
N GLY A 109 -2.19 11.25 -4.79
CA GLY A 109 -1.38 10.03 -4.74
C GLY A 109 -0.30 10.11 -3.65
N LEU A 110 -0.26 9.12 -2.75
CA LEU A 110 0.85 8.97 -1.81
C LEU A 110 2.04 8.25 -2.46
N PRO A 111 3.28 8.68 -2.18
CA PRO A 111 4.48 8.03 -2.69
C PRO A 111 4.89 6.83 -1.83
N THR A 112 5.62 5.86 -2.37
CA THR A 112 6.01 5.75 -3.78
C THR A 112 5.04 4.86 -4.55
N LEU A 113 4.64 3.73 -3.97
CA LEU A 113 3.88 2.69 -4.65
C LEU A 113 2.43 3.12 -4.93
N GLY A 114 1.83 3.96 -4.09
CA GLY A 114 0.53 4.59 -4.37
C GLY A 114 0.48 5.37 -5.69
N LEU A 115 1.62 5.90 -6.16
CA LEU A 115 1.72 6.59 -7.45
C LEU A 115 1.59 5.67 -8.67
N ALA A 116 1.67 4.34 -8.49
CA ALA A 116 1.31 3.39 -9.54
C ALA A 116 -0.21 3.34 -9.79
N PHE A 117 -1.02 3.61 -8.75
CA PHE A 117 -2.48 3.53 -8.82
C PHE A 117 -3.15 4.89 -9.01
N ALA A 118 -2.68 5.93 -8.32
CA ALA A 118 -3.31 7.26 -8.31
C ALA A 118 -3.69 7.82 -9.71
N PRO A 119 -2.81 7.80 -10.73
CA PRO A 119 -3.19 8.28 -12.08
C PRO A 119 -4.30 7.44 -12.73
N LEU A 120 -4.29 6.11 -12.55
CA LEU A 120 -5.27 5.21 -13.13
C LEU A 120 -6.63 5.35 -12.43
N VAL A 121 -6.62 5.42 -11.09
CA VAL A 121 -7.81 5.68 -10.29
C VAL A 121 -8.44 7.01 -10.69
N ALA A 122 -7.65 8.09 -10.79
CA ALA A 122 -8.12 9.39 -11.26
C ALA A 122 -8.76 9.31 -12.66
N ARG A 123 -8.11 8.59 -13.60
CA ARG A 123 -8.64 8.37 -14.95
C ARG A 123 -9.98 7.64 -14.94
N HIS A 124 -10.10 6.56 -14.18
CA HIS A 124 -11.35 5.78 -14.09
C HIS A 124 -12.50 6.57 -13.47
N LEU A 125 -12.19 7.54 -12.62
CA LEU A 125 -13.15 8.45 -11.99
C LEU A 125 -13.43 9.72 -12.84
N GLY A 126 -12.87 9.81 -14.05
CA GLY A 126 -13.12 10.93 -14.96
C GLY A 126 -12.28 12.19 -14.70
N HIS A 127 -11.28 12.13 -13.83
CA HIS A 127 -10.35 13.23 -13.61
C HIS A 127 -9.21 13.18 -14.64
N SER A 128 -8.91 14.33 -15.27
CA SER A 128 -7.82 14.46 -16.24
C SER A 128 -6.42 14.52 -15.61
N ARG A 129 -6.34 14.70 -14.28
CA ARG A 129 -5.09 14.79 -13.52
C ARG A 129 -5.31 14.38 -12.06
N TYR A 130 -4.20 14.14 -11.37
CA TYR A 130 -4.11 13.91 -9.94
C TYR A 130 -2.98 14.76 -9.34
N VAL A 131 -2.94 14.89 -8.01
CA VAL A 131 -1.90 15.61 -7.28
C VAL A 131 -0.96 14.60 -6.62
N PRO A 132 0.28 14.42 -7.10
CA PRO A 132 1.25 13.54 -6.46
C PRO A 132 1.87 14.23 -5.23
N LEU A 133 1.94 13.53 -4.11
CA LEU A 133 2.88 13.85 -3.05
C LEU A 133 4.23 13.20 -3.34
N GLY A 134 5.30 13.74 -2.76
CA GLY A 134 6.66 13.28 -3.05
C GLY A 134 7.56 13.23 -1.81
N TYR A 135 8.59 12.40 -1.86
CA TYR A 135 9.64 12.37 -0.84
C TYR A 135 10.84 13.24 -1.17
N SER A 136 10.96 13.68 -2.43
CA SER A 136 12.09 14.47 -2.91
C SER A 136 11.75 15.95 -2.89
N ARG A 137 12.45 16.72 -2.07
CA ARG A 137 12.35 18.18 -2.04
C ARG A 137 12.88 18.79 -3.35
N LYS A 138 12.17 19.78 -3.88
CA LYS A 138 12.67 20.68 -4.95
C LYS A 138 13.04 22.04 -4.36
N TYR A 139 13.88 22.81 -5.04
CA TYR A 139 14.42 24.07 -4.47
C TYR A 139 13.33 25.14 -4.20
N TRP A 140 12.19 25.07 -4.89
CA TRP A 140 11.04 25.96 -4.65
C TRP A 140 10.06 25.44 -3.58
N TYR A 141 10.30 24.25 -3.01
CA TYR A 141 9.42 23.69 -1.99
C TYR A 141 9.62 24.40 -0.64
N ARG A 142 8.50 24.66 0.01
CA ARG A 142 8.40 25.33 1.31
C ARG A 142 8.34 24.30 2.42
N ASP A 143 9.02 24.57 3.53
CA ASP A 143 9.08 23.64 4.67
C ASP A 143 7.71 23.46 5.31
N GLU A 144 6.88 24.51 5.33
CA GLU A 144 5.48 24.44 5.82
C GLU A 144 4.59 23.44 5.05
N LEU A 145 4.97 23.08 3.82
CA LEU A 145 4.27 22.11 2.96
C LEU A 145 4.93 20.74 3.00
N SER A 146 5.51 20.38 4.14
CA SER A 146 6.13 19.08 4.37
C SER A 146 5.71 18.47 5.70
N GLU A 147 5.72 17.13 5.80
CA GLU A 147 5.41 16.39 7.02
C GLU A 147 6.39 15.22 7.21
N PRO A 148 6.95 15.01 8.43
CA PRO A 148 7.71 13.80 8.74
C PRO A 148 6.88 12.54 8.60
N VAL A 149 7.42 11.54 7.90
CA VAL A 149 6.85 10.20 7.84
C VAL A 149 7.46 9.35 8.95
N SER A 150 6.63 8.99 9.92
CA SER A 150 6.97 7.99 10.93
C SER A 150 6.84 6.59 10.32
N SER A 151 7.93 6.08 9.73
CA SER A 151 8.01 4.66 9.40
C SER A 151 8.51 3.89 10.62
N ILE A 152 7.89 2.74 10.89
CA ILE A 152 8.29 1.80 11.95
C ILE A 152 9.72 1.26 11.71
N THR A 153 10.20 1.29 10.46
CA THR A 153 11.38 0.53 10.00
C THR A 153 12.67 1.32 9.80
N THR A 154 12.75 2.63 10.13
CA THR A 154 13.99 3.39 9.90
C THR A 154 14.27 4.44 11.00
N PRO A 155 15.20 4.16 11.94
CA PRO A 155 15.72 5.15 12.87
C PRO A 155 16.81 5.99 12.18
N GLY A 156 16.54 7.27 11.89
CA GLY A 156 17.54 8.25 11.42
C GLY A 156 17.07 9.15 10.27
N LYS A 157 17.16 10.47 10.48
CA LYS A 157 16.75 11.58 9.57
C LYS A 157 15.44 11.29 8.82
N GLY A 158 14.33 11.46 9.54
CA GLY A 158 12.97 11.16 9.09
C GLY A 158 12.70 11.61 7.64
N LYS A 159 12.24 10.67 6.83
CA LYS A 159 11.79 10.93 5.46
C LYS A 159 10.67 11.97 5.52
N LEU A 160 10.82 13.08 4.80
CA LEU A 160 9.78 14.10 4.69
C LEU A 160 8.89 13.80 3.47
N LEU A 161 7.58 13.93 3.66
CA LEU A 161 6.57 13.97 2.62
C LEU A 161 6.33 15.43 2.24
N TYR A 162 6.17 15.73 0.95
CA TYR A 162 6.02 17.08 0.43
C TYR A 162 4.81 17.21 -0.49
N VAL A 163 4.19 18.40 -0.45
CA VAL A 163 3.28 18.92 -1.48
C VAL A 163 4.01 19.99 -2.28
N ASP A 164 3.91 19.96 -3.61
CA ASP A 164 4.41 21.06 -4.45
C ASP A 164 3.55 22.32 -4.24
N PRO A 165 4.14 23.48 -3.86
CA PRO A 165 3.39 24.73 -3.72
C PRO A 165 2.54 25.09 -4.95
N ASN A 166 2.97 24.73 -6.16
CA ASN A 166 2.25 25.02 -7.40
C ASN A 166 0.98 24.20 -7.58
N GLN A 167 0.80 23.13 -6.79
CA GLN A 167 -0.38 22.27 -6.82
C GLN A 167 -1.40 22.64 -5.73
N LEU A 168 -1.08 23.57 -4.82
CA LEU A 168 -1.96 23.95 -3.71
C LEU A 168 -3.34 24.42 -4.16
N GLY A 169 -3.41 25.19 -5.25
CA GLY A 169 -4.67 25.65 -5.82
C GLY A 169 -5.62 24.53 -6.27
N LEU A 170 -5.14 23.29 -6.35
CA LEU A 170 -5.94 22.12 -6.71
C LEU A 170 -6.57 21.42 -5.50
N ILE A 171 -6.07 21.68 -4.28
CA ILE A 171 -6.43 20.92 -3.08
C ILE A 171 -6.95 21.80 -1.94
N ALA A 172 -6.56 23.07 -1.87
CA ALA A 172 -6.99 23.97 -0.81
C ALA A 172 -8.50 24.23 -0.87
N GLY A 173 -9.20 23.99 0.24
CA GLY A 173 -10.66 24.07 0.35
C GLY A 173 -11.41 22.98 -0.40
N LYS A 174 -10.72 21.95 -0.91
CA LYS A 174 -11.31 20.87 -1.72
C LYS A 174 -11.49 19.59 -0.93
N ARG A 175 -12.50 18.81 -1.32
CA ARG A 175 -12.69 17.44 -0.88
C ARG A 175 -11.76 16.54 -1.70
N VAL A 176 -10.97 15.71 -1.04
CA VAL A 176 -9.94 14.92 -1.73
C VAL A 176 -10.08 13.43 -1.45
N LEU A 177 -9.85 12.62 -2.50
CA LEU A 177 -9.63 11.18 -2.41
C LEU A 177 -8.13 10.93 -2.28
N VAL A 178 -7.71 10.26 -1.21
CA VAL A 178 -6.30 9.86 -1.03
C VAL A 178 -6.11 8.45 -1.56
N VAL A 179 -5.10 8.25 -2.40
CA VAL A 179 -4.77 6.96 -3.02
C VAL A 179 -3.40 6.49 -2.56
N ASP A 180 -3.33 5.23 -2.10
CA ASP A 180 -2.06 4.56 -1.78
C ASP A 180 -2.09 3.09 -2.24
N ASP A 181 -0.98 2.35 -2.13
CA ASP A 181 -0.94 0.93 -2.47
C ASP A 181 -1.57 0.06 -1.38
N ALA A 182 -1.28 0.33 -0.11
CA ALA A 182 -1.77 -0.47 1.00
C ALA A 182 -1.96 0.33 2.28
N VAL A 183 -2.84 -0.17 3.15
CA VAL A 183 -2.95 0.29 4.54
C VAL A 183 -2.87 -0.90 5.49
N SER A 184 -2.03 -0.78 6.51
CA SER A 184 -1.84 -1.81 7.55
C SER A 184 -2.09 -1.23 8.95
N SER A 185 -1.06 -0.66 9.59
CA SER A 185 -1.23 0.04 10.87
C SER A 185 -1.75 1.48 10.72
N GLY A 186 -1.82 2.02 9.49
CA GLY A 186 -2.23 3.40 9.19
C GLY A 186 -1.19 4.49 9.48
N THR A 187 -0.02 4.17 10.06
CA THR A 187 0.94 5.20 10.53
C THR A 187 1.43 6.13 9.41
N THR A 188 1.85 5.57 8.27
CA THR A 188 2.32 6.38 7.12
C THR A 188 1.22 7.26 6.54
N MET A 189 0.01 6.71 6.42
CA MET A 189 -1.16 7.41 5.91
C MET A 189 -1.46 8.66 6.76
N VAL A 190 -1.37 8.56 8.10
CA VAL A 190 -1.60 9.70 9.01
C VAL A 190 -0.72 10.91 8.69
N SER A 191 0.56 10.72 8.32
CA SER A 191 1.42 11.84 7.91
C SER A 191 0.89 12.53 6.64
N GLY A 192 0.40 11.75 5.67
CA GLY A 192 -0.25 12.29 4.47
C GLY A 192 -1.51 13.10 4.80
N LEU A 193 -2.36 12.56 5.68
CA LEU A 193 -3.60 13.23 6.10
C LEU A 193 -3.32 14.56 6.81
N LYS A 194 -2.35 14.59 7.75
CA LYS A 194 -1.94 15.82 8.45
C LYS A 194 -1.40 16.88 7.49
N LEU A 195 -0.60 16.46 6.51
CA LEU A 195 -0.07 17.39 5.51
C LEU A 195 -1.20 17.98 4.65
N LEU A 196 -2.16 17.16 4.22
CA LEU A 196 -3.31 17.60 3.43
C LEU A 196 -4.21 18.55 4.23
N GLU A 197 -4.49 18.24 5.49
CA GLU A 197 -5.24 19.12 6.39
C GLU A 197 -4.55 20.48 6.54
N ARG A 198 -3.22 20.51 6.75
CA ARG A 198 -2.44 21.75 6.80
C ARG A 198 -2.45 22.52 5.48
N CYS A 199 -2.57 21.83 4.34
CA CYS A 199 -2.76 22.44 3.03
C CYS A 199 -4.21 22.92 2.79
N GLY A 200 -5.11 22.77 3.75
CA GLY A 200 -6.51 23.16 3.67
C GLY A 200 -7.39 22.17 2.90
N ALA A 201 -6.95 20.94 2.65
CA ALA A 201 -7.75 19.93 1.99
C ALA A 201 -8.61 19.14 3.00
N HIS A 202 -9.78 18.69 2.55
CA HIS A 202 -10.70 17.86 3.33
C HIS A 202 -10.70 16.42 2.81
N VAL A 203 -10.15 15.48 3.58
CA VAL A 203 -10.09 14.08 3.14
C VAL A 203 -11.48 13.44 3.19
N ALA A 204 -12.04 13.16 2.01
CA ALA A 204 -13.37 12.58 1.85
C ALA A 204 -13.33 11.06 2.09
N ALA A 205 -12.36 10.38 1.48
CA ALA A 205 -12.13 8.95 1.57
C ALA A 205 -10.67 8.61 1.24
N ILE A 206 -10.28 7.37 1.53
CA ILE A 206 -9.00 6.78 1.19
C ILE A 206 -9.26 5.53 0.35
N ALA A 207 -8.59 5.41 -0.79
CA ALA A 207 -8.62 4.21 -1.63
C ALA A 207 -7.23 3.56 -1.64
N VAL A 208 -7.18 2.26 -1.36
CA VAL A 208 -5.95 1.47 -1.39
C VAL A 208 -6.12 0.20 -2.22
N ALA A 209 -5.05 -0.37 -2.78
CA ALA A 209 -5.19 -1.69 -3.38
C ALA A 209 -5.48 -2.75 -2.29
N MET A 210 -4.71 -2.70 -1.19
CA MET A 210 -4.80 -3.69 -0.10
C MET A 210 -5.12 -3.06 1.26
N ARG A 211 -6.18 -3.54 1.93
CA ARG A 211 -6.35 -3.37 3.40
C ARG A 211 -5.78 -4.58 4.12
N GLN A 212 -4.83 -4.34 5.01
CA GLN A 212 -4.13 -5.38 5.74
C GLN A 212 -4.50 -5.34 7.22
N GLY A 213 -5.29 -6.31 7.66
CA GLY A 213 -5.89 -6.33 9.00
C GLY A 213 -6.76 -5.10 9.27
N MET A 214 -7.00 -4.81 10.54
CA MET A 214 -7.96 -3.77 10.99
C MET A 214 -7.33 -2.66 11.83
N GLN A 215 -6.03 -2.72 12.13
CA GLN A 215 -5.36 -1.79 13.06
C GLN A 215 -5.43 -0.33 12.60
N TRP A 216 -5.48 -0.08 11.30
CA TRP A 216 -5.59 1.27 10.73
C TRP A 216 -6.87 2.00 11.16
N GLN A 217 -7.96 1.29 11.48
CA GLN A 217 -9.25 1.89 11.81
C GLN A 217 -9.17 2.85 13.01
N GLN A 218 -8.32 2.52 13.98
CA GLN A 218 -8.13 3.33 15.18
C GLN A 218 -7.37 4.63 14.91
N LYS A 219 -6.61 4.71 13.80
CA LYS A 219 -5.77 5.88 13.46
C LYS A 219 -6.37 6.75 12.36
N LEU A 220 -7.12 6.16 11.44
CA LEU A 220 -7.69 6.85 10.29
C LEU A 220 -9.05 7.44 10.64
N VAL A 221 -9.01 8.38 11.58
CA VAL A 221 -10.17 9.13 12.08
C VAL A 221 -9.97 10.61 11.81
N ARG A 222 -11.07 11.35 11.68
CA ARG A 222 -11.09 12.81 11.58
C ARG A 222 -10.86 13.44 12.96
N ALA A 223 -10.64 14.75 12.97
CA ALA A 223 -10.46 15.52 14.20
C ALA A 223 -11.66 15.42 15.16
N ASP A 224 -12.88 15.20 14.64
CA ASP A 224 -14.10 14.99 15.43
C ASP A 224 -14.27 13.54 15.94
N GLY A 225 -13.31 12.65 15.64
CA GLY A 225 -13.34 11.24 16.01
C GLY A 225 -14.11 10.35 15.04
N SER A 226 -14.77 10.89 14.00
CA SER A 226 -15.45 10.09 12.99
C SER A 226 -14.46 9.32 12.11
N ALA A 227 -14.82 8.10 11.71
CA ALA A 227 -13.96 7.30 10.83
C ALA A 227 -13.86 7.90 9.43
N ILE A 228 -12.65 7.95 8.86
CA ILE A 228 -12.45 8.26 7.45
C ILE A 228 -12.78 6.99 6.65
N PRO A 229 -13.67 7.04 5.64
CA PRO A 229 -13.94 5.88 4.78
C PRO A 229 -12.66 5.37 4.12
N VAL A 230 -12.41 4.07 4.23
CA VAL A 230 -11.30 3.38 3.57
C VAL A 230 -11.84 2.26 2.70
N VAL A 231 -11.72 2.45 1.39
CA VAL A 231 -12.13 1.48 0.37
C VAL A 231 -10.90 0.76 -0.20
N ALA A 232 -11.10 -0.45 -0.72
CA ALA A 232 -10.01 -1.25 -1.23
C ALA A 232 -10.38 -2.10 -2.45
N ALA A 233 -9.38 -2.52 -3.22
CA ALA A 233 -9.57 -3.60 -4.17
C ALA A 233 -9.73 -4.95 -3.46
N TYR A 234 -8.96 -5.21 -2.39
CA TYR A 234 -9.06 -6.45 -1.63
C TYR A 234 -8.58 -6.30 -0.17
N ASP A 235 -8.95 -7.29 0.64
CA ASP A 235 -8.55 -7.43 2.03
C ASP A 235 -7.53 -8.57 2.21
N CYS A 236 -6.59 -8.37 3.12
CA CYS A 236 -5.61 -9.36 3.54
C CYS A 236 -5.60 -9.45 5.07
N PRO A 237 -5.83 -10.63 5.67
CA PRO A 237 -5.65 -10.77 7.10
C PRO A 237 -4.16 -10.75 7.45
N ARG A 238 -3.86 -10.41 8.70
CA ARG A 238 -2.60 -10.82 9.32
C ARG A 238 -2.69 -12.32 9.60
N MET A 239 -1.56 -13.00 9.59
CA MET A 239 -1.51 -14.45 9.78
C MET A 239 -0.69 -14.82 11.01
N GLU A 240 -1.05 -15.95 11.61
CA GLU A 240 -0.30 -16.62 12.67
C GLU A 240 0.18 -17.99 12.22
N ARG A 241 1.36 -18.38 12.72
CA ARG A 241 1.93 -19.70 12.46
C ARG A 241 1.25 -20.74 13.35
N ARG A 242 0.71 -21.79 12.73
CA ARG A 242 0.27 -23.03 13.38
C ARG A 242 1.10 -24.22 12.89
N ALA A 243 0.86 -25.40 13.44
CA ALA A 243 1.62 -26.61 13.14
C ALA A 243 1.53 -27.03 11.65
N ASP A 244 0.40 -26.74 11.00
CA ASP A 244 0.05 -27.11 9.63
C ASP A 244 0.19 -25.97 8.60
N GLY A 245 0.54 -24.76 9.04
CA GLY A 245 0.80 -23.61 8.16
C GLY A 245 0.35 -22.28 8.74
N TRP A 246 0.10 -21.31 7.85
CA TRP A 246 -0.35 -19.97 8.21
C TRP A 246 -1.87 -19.90 8.24
N TRP A 247 -2.39 -19.34 9.31
CA TRP A 247 -3.83 -19.12 9.50
C TRP A 247 -4.11 -17.64 9.69
N PRO A 248 -5.23 -17.12 9.18
CA PRO A 248 -5.69 -15.78 9.53
C PRO A 248 -5.78 -15.61 11.05
N GLU A 249 -5.31 -14.48 11.55
CA GLU A 249 -5.56 -14.08 12.93
C GLU A 249 -7.08 -14.00 13.17
N SER A 250 -7.54 -14.53 14.29
CA SER A 250 -8.91 -14.32 14.74
C SER A 250 -9.16 -12.81 14.92
N LEU A 251 -10.25 -12.30 14.32
CA LEU A 251 -10.69 -10.91 14.45
C LEU A 251 -11.17 -10.59 15.88
#